data_AF-A0A938CQZ5-F1
#
_entry.id   AF-A0A938CQZ5-F1
#
_cell.length_a   1.000
_cell.length_b   1.000
_cell.length_c   1.000
_cell.angle_alpha   90.00
_cell.angle_beta   90.00
_cell.angle_gamma   90.00
#
_symmetry.space_group_name_H-M   'P 1'
#
loop_
_entity.id
_entity.type
_entity.pdbx_description
1 polymer ?
#
loop_
_entity_poly.entity_id
_entity_poly.type
_entity_poly.pdbx_seq_one_letter_code
_entity_poly.pdbx_strand_id
1 'polypeptide(L)'
;MDNAQTFQQDVMELAREKLARGQLTRRQFNLAAAILGLGGASALPRDAAAQAKEIVFANWGGTANTAYGTYLGKPFEAKNPGIKVVMEPGSPTIGRIRAMVDSK
;
A
#
# COMPACT_ATOMS: atom_id res chain seq x y z
N MET A 1 20.47 -42.45 -1.13
CA MET A 1 19.66 -41.98 -2.28
C MET A 1 19.74 -40.48 -2.22
N ASP A 2 20.54 -39.86 -3.08
CA ASP A 2 20.62 -38.40 -3.15
C ASP A 2 19.25 -37.85 -3.53
N ASN A 3 18.71 -37.01 -2.65
CA ASN A 3 17.44 -36.36 -2.86
C ASN A 3 17.69 -35.23 -3.87
N ALA A 4 17.69 -35.58 -5.17
CA ALA A 4 18.00 -34.65 -6.23
C ALA A 4 17.01 -33.47 -6.19
N GLN A 5 17.50 -32.32 -5.75
CA GLN A 5 16.74 -31.09 -5.68
C GLN A 5 16.29 -30.71 -7.09
N THR A 6 15.03 -30.32 -7.24
CA THR A 6 14.51 -29.95 -8.56
C THR A 6 15.03 -28.57 -8.94
N PHE A 7 15.17 -28.34 -10.25
CA PHE A 7 15.58 -27.03 -10.77
C PHE A 7 14.75 -25.85 -10.21
N GLN A 8 13.45 -26.08 -9.98
CA GLN A 8 12.57 -25.07 -9.40
C GLN A 8 12.92 -24.74 -7.94
N GLN A 9 13.34 -25.75 -7.17
CA GLN A 9 13.77 -25.58 -5.77
C GLN A 9 15.07 -24.77 -5.70
N ASP A 10 16.04 -25.08 -6.57
CA ASP A 10 17.32 -24.34 -6.65
C ASP A 10 17.11 -22.86 -7.02
N VAL A 11 16.26 -22.60 -8.02
CA VAL A 11 15.98 -21.22 -8.45
C VAL A 11 15.27 -20.43 -7.33
N MET A 12 14.37 -21.08 -6.57
CA MET A 12 13.70 -20.44 -5.43
C MET A 12 14.64 -20.17 -4.26
N GLU A 13 15.56 -21.09 -3.97
CA GLU A 13 16.57 -20.91 -2.94
C GLU A 13 17.48 -19.73 -3.28
N LEU A 14 17.97 -19.66 -4.51
CA LEU A 14 18.76 -18.53 -5.00
C LEU A 14 17.97 -17.21 -4.95
N ALA A 15 16.68 -17.22 -5.29
CA ALA A 15 15.82 -16.05 -5.22
C ALA A 15 15.60 -15.57 -3.77
N ARG A 16 15.48 -16.49 -2.80
CA ARG A 16 15.37 -16.17 -1.37
C ARG A 16 16.65 -15.52 -0.84
N GLU A 17 17.82 -16.06 -1.20
CA GLU A 17 19.09 -15.46 -0.80
C GLU A 17 19.25 -14.04 -1.36
N LYS A 18 18.91 -13.84 -2.63
CA LYS A 18 18.98 -12.51 -3.27
C LYS A 18 17.98 -11.53 -2.65
N LEU A 19 16.81 -11.98 -2.21
CA LEU A 19 15.87 -11.16 -1.44
C LEU A 19 16.44 -10.78 -0.07
N ALA A 20 17.06 -11.71 0.65
CA ALA A 20 17.70 -11.45 1.94
C ALA A 20 18.89 -10.47 1.82
N ARG A 21 19.64 -10.53 0.72
CA ARG A 21 20.71 -9.57 0.38
C ARG A 21 20.20 -8.22 -0.15
N GLY A 22 18.89 -8.02 -0.28
CA GLY A 22 18.30 -6.80 -0.84
C GLY A 22 18.54 -6.61 -2.35
N GLN A 23 19.04 -7.63 -3.04
CA GLN A 23 19.31 -7.63 -4.48
C GLN A 23 18.05 -7.91 -5.32
N LEU A 24 16.97 -8.38 -4.68
CA LEU A 24 15.65 -8.51 -5.25
C LEU A 24 14.64 -7.76 -4.39
N THR A 25 13.70 -7.09 -5.05
CA THR A 25 12.49 -6.60 -4.39
C THR A 25 11.51 -7.74 -4.13
N ARG A 26 10.63 -7.61 -3.11
CA ARG A 26 9.54 -8.58 -2.87
C ARG A 26 8.67 -8.82 -4.11
N ARG A 27 8.46 -7.80 -4.94
CA ARG A 27 7.71 -7.90 -6.20
C ARG A 27 8.40 -8.81 -7.21
N GLN A 28 9.72 -8.64 -7.39
CA GLN A 28 10.50 -9.49 -8.30
C GLN A 28 10.58 -10.93 -7.79
N PHE A 29 10.70 -11.13 -6.47
CA PHE A 29 10.66 -12.45 -5.86
C PHE A 29 9.32 -13.16 -6.11
N ASN A 30 8.20 -12.48 -5.88
CA ASN A 30 6.87 -13.04 -6.10
C ASN A 30 6.62 -13.36 -7.59
N LEU A 31 7.12 -12.52 -8.49
CA LEU A 31 7.04 -12.76 -9.94
C LEU A 31 7.85 -14.00 -10.34
N ALA A 32 9.06 -14.18 -9.79
CA ALA A 32 9.86 -15.38 -10.02
C ALA A 32 9.16 -16.65 -9.51
N ALA A 33 8.57 -16.58 -8.31
CA ALA A 33 7.77 -17.68 -7.76
C ALA A 33 6.53 -17.99 -8.61
N ALA A 34 5.88 -16.96 -9.17
CA ALA A 34 4.75 -17.11 -10.09
C ALA A 34 5.15 -17.83 -11.39
N ILE A 35 6.25 -17.41 -12.02
CA ILE A 35 6.77 -17.99 -13.27
C ILE A 35 7.13 -19.46 -13.08
N LEU A 36 7.68 -19.83 -11.92
CA LEU A 36 8.02 -21.21 -11.59
C LEU A 36 6.78 -22.08 -11.27
N GLY A 37 5.57 -21.53 -11.33
CA GLY A 37 4.34 -22.25 -11.01
C GLY A 37 4.19 -22.60 -9.53
N LEU A 38 5.08 -22.07 -8.68
CA LEU A 38 5.06 -22.24 -7.22
C LEU A 38 4.19 -21.18 -6.54
N GLY A 39 3.76 -20.18 -7.30
CA GLY A 39 2.82 -19.17 -6.87
C GLY A 39 1.38 -19.68 -6.94
N GLY A 40 0.80 -20.01 -5.79
CA GLY A 40 -0.65 -19.97 -5.64
C GLY A 40 -1.20 -18.58 -6.00
N ALA A 41 -2.52 -18.41 -6.01
CA ALA A 41 -3.24 -17.19 -6.45
C ALA A 41 -2.79 -15.83 -5.81
N SER A 42 -1.81 -15.84 -4.92
CA SER A 42 -1.09 -14.69 -4.34
C SER A 42 0.10 -14.17 -5.19
N ALA A 43 0.54 -14.87 -6.23
CA ALA A 43 1.73 -14.51 -7.01
C ALA A 43 1.43 -13.74 -8.31
N LEU A 44 0.16 -13.65 -8.70
CA LEU A 44 -0.26 -12.67 -9.69
C LEU A 44 -0.10 -11.28 -9.07
N PRO A 45 0.53 -10.31 -9.76
CA PRO A 45 0.42 -8.91 -9.36
C PRO A 45 -1.06 -8.53 -9.49
N ARG A 46 -1.83 -8.76 -8.43
CA ARG A 46 -3.02 -7.96 -8.22
C ARG A 46 -2.49 -6.55 -8.11
N ASP A 47 -2.92 -5.68 -9.03
CA ASP A 47 -2.94 -4.25 -8.76
C ASP A 47 -3.39 -4.09 -7.32
N ALA A 48 -2.59 -3.42 -6.50
CA ALA A 48 -2.86 -3.25 -5.08
C ALA A 48 -4.19 -2.50 -4.94
N ALA A 49 -5.31 -3.24 -4.97
CA ALA A 49 -6.67 -2.74 -4.89
C ALA A 49 -7.06 -2.36 -3.45
N ALA A 50 -6.09 -1.86 -2.70
CA ALA A 50 -6.24 -1.43 -1.31
C ALA A 50 -5.57 -0.07 -1.08
N GLN A 51 -5.27 0.72 -2.13
CA GLN A 51 -5.07 2.14 -1.92
C GLN A 51 -6.44 2.75 -1.63
N ALA A 52 -6.68 3.13 -0.37
CA ALA A 52 -7.85 3.91 0.00
C ALA A 52 -7.94 5.10 -0.96
N LYS A 53 -9.04 5.18 -1.72
CA LYS A 53 -9.27 6.24 -2.71
C LYS A 53 -9.80 7.51 -2.04
N GLU A 54 -9.33 7.79 -0.84
CA GLU A 54 -9.80 8.87 0.01
C GLU A 54 -8.61 9.51 0.72
N ILE A 55 -8.63 10.83 0.76
CA ILE A 55 -7.72 11.69 1.52
C ILE A 55 -8.53 12.37 2.60
N VAL A 56 -8.22 12.09 3.86
CA VAL A 56 -8.85 12.75 5.00
C VAL A 56 -8.03 13.99 5.38
N PHE A 57 -8.67 15.16 5.33
CA PHE A 57 -8.07 16.45 5.67
C PHE A 57 -8.61 16.94 7.01
N ALA A 58 -7.84 16.73 8.07
CA ALA A 58 -8.19 17.18 9.42
C ALA A 58 -7.97 18.69 9.58
N ASN A 59 -8.97 19.40 10.11
CA ASN A 59 -8.88 20.81 10.47
C ASN A 59 -9.86 21.19 11.59
N TRP A 60 -9.90 22.47 11.97
CA TRP A 60 -10.70 22.98 13.09
C TRP A 60 -12.21 23.08 12.84
N GLY A 61 -12.70 22.70 11.66
CA GLY A 61 -14.11 22.72 11.32
C GLY A 61 -14.66 24.10 10.96
N GLY A 62 -15.99 24.25 11.02
CA GLY A 62 -16.68 25.50 10.70
C GLY A 62 -16.41 25.99 9.29
N THR A 63 -16.21 27.30 9.12
CA THR A 63 -15.95 27.93 7.82
C THR A 63 -14.68 27.38 7.14
N ALA A 64 -13.72 26.86 7.92
CA ALA A 64 -12.51 26.25 7.37
C ALA A 64 -12.84 24.99 6.54
N ASN A 65 -13.77 24.14 6.99
CA ASN A 65 -14.22 22.98 6.22
C ASN A 65 -14.81 23.41 4.86
N THR A 66 -15.65 24.44 4.86
CA THR A 66 -16.27 24.95 3.63
C THR A 66 -15.22 25.51 2.68
N ALA A 67 -14.29 26.32 3.20
CA ALA A 67 -13.24 26.94 2.41
C ALA A 67 -12.28 25.89 1.83
N TYR A 68 -11.73 25.01 2.65
CA TYR A 68 -10.81 23.97 2.20
C TYR A 68 -11.48 22.95 1.28
N GLY A 69 -12.70 22.52 1.60
CA GLY A 69 -13.47 21.63 0.73
C GLY A 69 -13.72 22.25 -0.65
N THR A 70 -14.04 23.55 -0.69
CA THR A 70 -14.39 24.25 -1.95
C THR A 70 -13.17 24.60 -2.78
N TYR A 71 -12.14 25.18 -2.17
CA TYR A 71 -11.00 25.75 -2.90
C TYR A 71 -9.80 24.80 -3.01
N LEU A 72 -9.71 23.77 -2.17
CA LEU A 72 -8.65 22.75 -2.26
C LEU A 72 -9.22 21.39 -2.68
N GLY A 73 -10.24 20.90 -1.97
CA GLY A 73 -10.83 19.58 -2.17
C GLY A 73 -11.40 19.40 -3.57
N LYS A 74 -12.40 20.22 -3.95
CA LYS A 74 -13.05 20.11 -5.26
C LYS A 74 -12.08 20.22 -6.45
N PRO A 75 -11.14 21.18 -6.50
CA PRO A 75 -10.16 21.23 -7.59
C PRO A 75 -9.23 20.03 -7.62
N PHE A 76 -8.86 19.48 -6.45
CA PHE A 76 -8.07 18.25 -6.39
C PHE A 76 -8.84 17.04 -6.93
N GLU A 77 -10.08 16.84 -6.49
CA GLU A 77 -10.94 15.74 -6.97
C GLU A 77 -11.17 15.83 -8.48
N ALA A 78 -11.38 17.04 -9.00
CA ALA A 78 -11.57 17.26 -10.45
C ALA A 78 -10.33 16.86 -11.27
N LYS A 79 -9.12 17.07 -10.73
CA LYS A 79 -7.85 16.69 -11.37
C LYS A 79 -7.48 15.22 -11.16
N ASN A 80 -8.03 14.57 -10.13
CA ASN A 80 -7.72 13.21 -9.74
C ASN A 80 -9.00 12.36 -9.66
N PRO A 81 -9.58 11.98 -10.81
CA PRO A 81 -10.83 11.22 -10.84
C PRO A 81 -10.76 9.95 -9.99
N GLY A 82 -11.79 9.77 -9.17
CA GLY A 82 -11.91 8.60 -8.31
C GLY A 82 -11.17 8.70 -6.97
N ILE A 83 -10.46 9.79 -6.66
CA ILE A 83 -9.93 10.09 -5.32
C ILE A 83 -10.83 11.13 -4.65
N LYS A 84 -11.29 10.85 -3.42
CA LYS A 84 -12.13 11.73 -2.61
C LYS A 84 -11.31 12.50 -1.58
N VAL A 85 -11.73 13.72 -1.26
CA VAL A 85 -11.16 14.51 -0.17
C VAL A 85 -12.23 14.77 0.87
N VAL A 86 -12.06 14.21 2.06
CA VAL A 86 -13.03 14.31 3.16
C VAL A 86 -12.48 15.26 4.22
N MET A 87 -13.28 16.27 4.58
CA MET A 87 -12.92 17.20 5.65
C MET A 87 -13.29 16.57 6.99
N GLU A 88 -12.32 16.39 7.88
CA GLU A 88 -12.55 15.90 9.23
C GLU A 88 -12.57 17.08 10.21
N PRO A 89 -13.74 17.41 10.81
CA PRO A 89 -13.86 18.44 11.83
C PRO A 89 -13.41 17.86 13.17
N GLY A 90 -12.10 17.67 13.31
CA GLY A 90 -11.47 17.21 14.53
C GLY A 90 -10.22 18.02 14.75
N SER A 91 -10.10 18.63 15.93
CA SER A 91 -8.88 19.29 16.35
C SER A 91 -7.70 18.33 16.14
N PRO A 92 -6.75 18.64 15.23
CA PRO A 92 -5.61 17.77 14.90
C PRO A 92 -4.57 17.84 16.02
N THR A 93 -5.02 17.51 17.23
CA THR A 93 -4.23 17.54 18.44
C THR A 93 -3.25 16.39 18.44
N ILE A 94 -2.07 16.64 19.01
CA ILE A 94 -1.03 15.63 19.18
C ILE A 94 -1.57 14.42 19.94
N GLY A 95 -2.42 14.63 20.95
CA GLY A 95 -3.05 13.55 21.72
C GLY A 95 -3.94 12.64 20.87
N ARG A 96 -4.79 13.20 20.00
CA ARG A 96 -5.65 12.42 19.10
C ARG A 96 -4.84 11.68 18.03
N ILE A 97 -3.82 12.32 17.46
CA ILE A 97 -2.91 11.69 16.50
C ILE A 97 -2.18 10.53 17.16
N ARG A 98 -1.64 10.73 18.36
CA ARG A 98 -0.97 9.68 19.12
C ARG A 98 -1.91 8.52 19.44
N ALA A 99 -3.13 8.80 19.89
CA ALA A 99 -4.12 7.77 20.14
C ALA A 99 -4.46 6.94 18.89
N MET A 100 -4.56 7.57 17.71
CA MET A 100 -4.77 6.86 16.43
C MET A 100 -3.57 5.99 16.03
N VAL A 101 -2.35 6.42 16.33
CA VAL A 101 -1.12 5.64 16.05
C VAL A 101 -0.98 4.47 17.02
N ASP A 102 -1.31 4.70 18.29
CA ASP A 102 -1.12 3.71 19.36
C ASP A 102 -2.25 2.67 19.39
N SER A 103 -3.43 2.98 18.83
CA SER A 103 -4.55 2.04 18.67
C SER A 103 -4.27 1.09 17.50
N LYS A 104 -3.92 -0.16 17.78
CA LYS A 104 -3.74 -1.23 16.79
C LYS A 104 -4.96 -2.13 16.66
#